data_AF-A0A4Q4WZ13-F1
#
_entry.id   AF-A0A4Q4WZ13-F1
#
_cell.length_a   1.000
_cell.length_b   1.000
_cell.length_c   1.000
_cell.angle_alpha   90.00
_cell.angle_beta   90.00
_cell.angle_gamma   90.00
#
_symmetry.space_group_name_H-M   'P 1'
#
loop_
_entity.id
_entity.type
_entity.pdbx_description
1 polymer ?
#
loop_
_entity_poly.entity_id
_entity_poly.type
_entity_poly.pdbx_seq_one_letter_code
_entity_poly.pdbx_strand_id
1 'polypeptide(L)'
;MITATTWILMLNAVVGYQIIDDGTPLSVGLMLISGVILLIGTGYITLDTGYDWTGYWSSSMNPPYRNIALYVLYQLAPLIFLVAFYALEAILVLRILGEVRPMIYLTGAALLFAIGQIFNYVISRHICEGTAGKIDGSLFQTLFTLLSVVVIWMFWSSITEDDWPVPTGPTGYP
;
A
#
# COMPACT_ATOMS: atom_id res chain seq x y z
N MET A 1 3.59 -6.70 8.67
CA MET A 1 3.26 -5.26 8.55
C MET A 1 2.66 -4.94 7.18
N ILE A 2 3.37 -5.23 6.08
CA ILE A 2 2.95 -4.89 4.70
C ILE A 2 1.51 -5.32 4.40
N THR A 3 1.18 -6.59 4.62
CA THR A 3 -0.16 -7.16 4.35
C THR A 3 -1.27 -6.42 5.09
N ALA A 4 -1.06 -6.13 6.38
CA ALA A 4 -2.03 -5.42 7.21
C ALA A 4 -2.21 -3.98 6.73
N THR A 5 -1.12 -3.26 6.40
CA THR A 5 -1.20 -1.88 5.92
C THR A 5 -1.87 -1.78 4.55
N THR A 6 -1.56 -2.69 3.62
CA THR A 6 -2.22 -2.71 2.30
C THR A 6 -3.69 -3.15 2.39
N TRP A 7 -4.02 -4.01 3.35
CA TRP A 7 -5.41 -4.38 3.65
C TRP A 7 -6.20 -3.18 4.17
N ILE A 8 -5.65 -2.44 5.15
CA ILE A 8 -6.28 -1.23 5.68
C ILE A 8 -6.45 -0.19 4.57
N LEU A 9 -5.44 0.00 3.70
CA LEU A 9 -5.52 0.90 2.56
C LEU A 9 -6.68 0.52 1.62
N MET A 10 -6.83 -0.76 1.29
CA MET A 10 -7.94 -1.24 0.46
C MET A 10 -9.29 -1.04 1.15
N LEU A 11 -9.42 -1.33 2.45
CA LEU A 11 -10.65 -1.08 3.19
C LEU A 11 -11.00 0.40 3.26
N ASN A 12 -10.01 1.29 3.33
CA ASN A 12 -10.24 2.73 3.30
C ASN A 12 -10.92 3.17 1.99
N ALA A 13 -10.49 2.65 0.84
CA ALA A 13 -11.16 2.90 -0.44
C ALA A 13 -12.60 2.37 -0.47
N VAL A 14 -12.89 1.24 0.19
CA VAL A 14 -14.27 0.70 0.29
C VAL A 14 -15.16 1.64 1.12
N VAL A 15 -14.65 2.18 2.22
CA VAL A 15 -15.40 3.14 3.05
C VAL A 15 -15.66 4.45 2.31
N GLY A 16 -14.81 4.84 1.36
CA GLY A 16 -15.04 5.99 0.47
C GLY A 16 -16.35 5.92 -0.35
N TYR A 17 -16.93 4.73 -0.56
CA TYR A 17 -18.23 4.56 -1.21
C TYR A 17 -19.43 4.83 -0.29
N GLN A 18 -19.18 5.16 0.99
CA GLN A 18 -20.22 5.42 1.99
C GLN A 18 -21.18 4.22 2.18
N ILE A 19 -20.74 3.00 1.87
CA ILE A 19 -21.53 1.78 2.12
C ILE A 19 -21.67 1.54 3.64
N ILE A 20 -20.60 1.86 4.37
CA ILE A 20 -20.56 1.91 5.82
C ILE A 20 -20.22 3.35 6.18
N ASP A 21 -21.02 3.97 7.05
CA ASP A 21 -20.77 5.32 7.52
C ASP A 21 -19.35 5.44 8.08
N ASP A 22 -18.58 6.35 7.50
CA ASP A 22 -17.22 6.66 7.94
C ASP A 22 -17.24 7.18 9.39
N GLY A 23 -16.22 6.82 10.16
CA GLY A 23 -16.11 7.19 11.58
C GLY A 23 -17.05 6.44 12.54
N THR A 24 -17.92 5.54 12.07
CA THR A 24 -18.69 4.69 12.99
C THR A 24 -17.77 3.76 13.78
N PRO A 25 -18.09 3.45 15.05
CA PRO A 25 -17.33 2.47 15.84
C PRO A 25 -17.23 1.11 15.15
N LEU A 26 -18.22 0.76 14.33
CA LEU A 26 -18.21 -0.44 13.51
C LEU A 26 -17.17 -0.36 12.39
N SER A 27 -17.13 0.72 11.61
CA SER A 27 -16.14 0.91 10.54
C SER A 27 -14.71 0.90 11.08
N VAL A 28 -14.46 1.69 12.13
CA VAL A 28 -13.14 1.78 12.78
C VAL A 28 -12.76 0.45 13.41
N GLY A 29 -13.71 -0.22 14.08
CA GLY A 29 -13.51 -1.54 14.67
C GLY A 29 -13.17 -2.59 13.61
N LEU A 30 -13.86 -2.61 12.48
CA LEU A 30 -13.60 -3.53 11.37
C LEU A 30 -12.19 -3.32 10.82
N MET A 31 -11.77 -2.08 10.54
CA MET A 31 -10.41 -1.80 10.05
C MET A 31 -9.33 -2.22 11.06
N LEU A 32 -9.49 -1.84 12.32
CA LEU A 32 -8.49 -2.14 13.36
C LEU A 32 -8.40 -3.63 13.65
N ILE A 33 -9.53 -4.30 13.89
CA ILE A 33 -9.56 -5.72 14.27
C ILE A 33 -9.04 -6.57 13.11
N SER A 34 -9.52 -6.33 11.88
CA SER A 34 -9.05 -7.09 10.70
C SER A 34 -7.57 -6.84 10.41
N GLY A 35 -7.11 -5.60 10.55
CA GLY A 35 -5.69 -5.24 10.42
C GLY A 35 -4.80 -5.92 11.47
N VAL A 36 -5.24 -5.95 12.74
CA VAL A 36 -4.52 -6.63 13.84
C VAL A 36 -4.46 -8.14 13.61
N ILE A 37 -5.55 -8.76 13.15
CA ILE A 37 -5.57 -10.20 12.82
C ILE A 37 -4.55 -10.51 11.74
N LEU A 38 -4.51 -9.74 10.65
CA LEU A 38 -3.52 -9.94 9.59
C LEU A 38 -2.10 -9.66 10.05
N LEU A 39 -1.90 -8.66 10.92
CA LEU A 39 -0.58 -8.34 11.48
C LEU A 39 -0.06 -9.49 12.34
N ILE A 40 -0.86 -9.97 13.29
CA ILE A 40 -0.51 -11.06 14.21
C ILE A 40 -0.37 -12.37 13.43
N GLY A 41 -1.31 -12.69 12.54
CA GLY A 41 -1.27 -13.92 11.73
C GLY A 41 -0.05 -13.99 10.83
N THR A 42 0.27 -12.90 10.11
CA THR A 42 1.48 -12.85 9.28
C THR A 42 2.75 -12.86 10.13
N GLY A 43 2.73 -12.18 11.28
CA GLY A 43 3.84 -12.16 12.24
C GLY A 43 4.14 -13.56 12.77
N TYR A 44 3.11 -14.31 13.17
CA TYR A 44 3.22 -15.69 13.63
C TYR A 44 3.89 -16.58 12.57
N ILE A 45 3.39 -16.56 11.32
CA ILE A 45 3.94 -17.38 10.24
C ILE A 45 5.40 -17.01 9.96
N THR A 46 5.74 -15.72 10.02
CA THR A 46 7.12 -15.24 9.81
C THR A 46 8.04 -15.71 10.94
N LEU A 47 7.61 -15.58 12.19
CA LEU A 47 8.39 -16.00 13.35
C LEU A 47 8.60 -17.51 13.37
N ASP A 48 7.55 -18.29 13.11
CA ASP A 48 7.68 -19.74 13.08
C ASP A 48 8.54 -20.22 11.91
N THR A 49 8.47 -19.57 10.76
CA THR A 49 9.38 -19.85 9.63
C THR A 49 10.83 -19.50 9.96
N GLY A 50 11.09 -18.47 10.77
CA GLY A 50 12.45 -18.03 11.10
C GLY A 50 13.10 -18.81 12.25
N TYR A 51 12.31 -19.15 13.27
CA TYR A 51 12.79 -19.80 14.50
C TYR A 51 12.48 -21.30 14.60
N ASP A 52 11.71 -21.84 13.65
CA ASP A 52 11.34 -23.26 13.57
C ASP A 52 10.69 -23.82 14.85
N TRP A 53 9.80 -23.05 15.49
CA TRP A 53 9.20 -23.46 16.77
C TRP A 53 8.26 -24.66 16.63
N THR A 54 7.48 -24.73 15.54
CA THR A 54 6.53 -25.82 15.30
C THR A 54 7.04 -26.89 14.35
N GLY A 55 8.11 -26.63 13.61
CA GLY A 55 8.63 -27.53 12.57
C GLY A 55 7.81 -27.56 11.27
N TYR A 56 6.65 -26.87 11.20
CA TYR A 56 5.74 -26.94 10.05
C TYR A 56 6.35 -26.38 8.75
N TRP A 57 7.10 -25.27 8.86
CA TRP A 57 7.77 -24.63 7.72
C TRP A 57 9.27 -24.98 7.60
N SER A 58 9.76 -25.95 8.35
CA SER A 58 11.18 -26.41 8.31
C SER A 58 11.66 -26.79 6.89
N SER A 59 10.76 -27.32 6.06
CA SER A 59 11.04 -27.63 4.65
C SER A 59 11.47 -26.42 3.82
N SER A 60 11.12 -25.20 4.24
CA SER A 60 11.49 -23.95 3.56
C SER A 60 12.90 -23.45 3.90
N MET A 61 13.56 -24.00 4.93
CA MET A 61 14.95 -23.67 5.29
C MET A 61 16.00 -24.44 4.48
N ASN A 62 15.59 -25.44 3.70
CA ASN A 62 16.47 -26.20 2.83
C ASN A 62 16.33 -25.71 1.38
N PRO A 63 17.38 -25.82 0.54
CA PRO A 63 17.28 -25.57 -0.89
C PRO A 63 16.08 -26.32 -1.48
N PRO A 64 15.17 -25.68 -2.23
CA PRO A 64 15.30 -24.39 -2.93
C PRO A 64 14.80 -23.14 -2.17
N TYR A 65 14.75 -23.16 -0.84
CA TYR A 65 14.35 -22.03 0.02
C TYR A 65 12.95 -21.46 -0.30
N ARG A 66 11.98 -22.36 -0.46
CA ARG A 66 10.63 -22.00 -0.91
C ARG A 66 9.64 -21.97 0.24
N ASN A 67 9.11 -20.79 0.56
CA ASN A 67 7.98 -20.63 1.47
C ASN A 67 6.78 -19.99 0.75
N ILE A 68 5.79 -20.82 0.40
CA ILE A 68 4.61 -20.37 -0.36
C ILE A 68 3.71 -19.48 0.50
N ALA A 69 3.59 -19.77 1.80
CA ALA A 69 2.75 -18.99 2.70
C ALA A 69 3.26 -17.54 2.80
N LEU A 70 4.57 -17.37 3.03
CA LEU A 70 5.18 -16.05 3.06
C LEU A 70 5.12 -15.36 1.70
N TYR A 71 5.32 -16.08 0.59
CA TYR A 71 5.15 -15.50 -0.75
C TYR A 71 3.74 -14.93 -0.95
N VAL A 72 2.69 -15.68 -0.58
CA VAL A 72 1.31 -15.20 -0.72
C VAL A 72 1.06 -14.01 0.20
N LEU A 73 1.48 -14.08 1.45
CA LEU A 73 1.19 -13.04 2.45
C LEU A 73 1.97 -11.74 2.21
N TYR A 74 3.25 -11.82 1.82
CA TYR A 74 4.09 -10.63 1.62
C TYR A 74 4.02 -10.07 0.20
N GLN A 75 3.73 -10.90 -0.81
CA GLN A 75 3.77 -10.46 -2.21
C GLN A 75 2.39 -10.44 -2.84
N LEU A 76 1.73 -11.59 -2.91
CA LEU A 76 0.55 -11.76 -3.76
C LEU A 76 -0.67 -11.02 -3.19
N ALA A 77 -0.97 -11.22 -1.91
CA ALA A 77 -2.11 -10.58 -1.26
C ALA A 77 -1.96 -9.04 -1.22
N PRO A 78 -0.81 -8.46 -0.82
CA PRO A 78 -0.62 -7.01 -0.89
C PRO A 78 -0.77 -6.45 -2.30
N LEU A 79 -0.26 -7.15 -3.32
CA LEU A 79 -0.43 -6.74 -4.72
C LEU A 79 -1.90 -6.71 -5.12
N ILE A 80 -2.68 -7.74 -4.75
CA ILE A 80 -4.12 -7.78 -5.01
C ILE A 80 -4.82 -6.61 -4.31
N PHE A 81 -4.50 -6.33 -3.05
CA PHE A 81 -5.09 -5.22 -2.30
C PHE A 81 -4.77 -3.85 -2.92
N LEU A 82 -3.54 -3.66 -3.41
CA LEU A 82 -3.15 -2.42 -4.12
C LEU A 82 -3.88 -2.25 -5.45
N VAL A 83 -4.05 -3.33 -6.22
CA VAL A 83 -4.82 -3.29 -7.47
C VAL A 83 -6.30 -3.01 -7.19
N ALA A 84 -6.87 -3.64 -6.16
CA ALA A 84 -8.23 -3.37 -5.73
C ALA A 84 -8.41 -1.92 -5.27
N PHE A 85 -7.50 -1.40 -4.45
CA PHE A 85 -7.45 0.01 -4.03
C PHE A 85 -7.45 0.94 -5.24
N TYR A 86 -6.53 0.73 -6.19
CA TYR A 86 -6.45 1.53 -7.42
C TYR A 86 -7.74 1.51 -8.22
N ALA A 87 -8.34 0.32 -8.41
CA ALA A 87 -9.57 0.18 -9.18
C ALA A 87 -10.77 0.87 -8.50
N LEU A 88 -10.90 0.71 -7.18
CA LEU A 88 -11.95 1.35 -6.39
C LEU A 88 -11.83 2.88 -6.43
N GLU A 89 -10.66 3.41 -6.13
CA GLU A 89 -10.42 4.87 -6.18
C GLU A 89 -10.60 5.43 -7.59
N ALA A 90 -10.14 4.73 -8.63
CA ALA A 90 -10.34 5.15 -10.02
C ALA A 90 -11.83 5.18 -10.39
N ILE A 91 -12.63 4.20 -9.95
CA ILE A 91 -14.07 4.20 -10.17
C ILE A 91 -14.71 5.36 -9.41
N LEU A 92 -14.34 5.58 -8.14
CA LEU A 92 -14.85 6.67 -7.33
C LEU A 92 -14.61 8.03 -8.00
N VAL A 93 -13.38 8.30 -8.42
CA VAL A 93 -12.98 9.55 -9.06
C VAL A 93 -13.69 9.75 -10.41
N LEU A 94 -13.69 8.72 -11.28
CA LEU A 94 -14.21 8.86 -12.64
C LEU A 94 -15.74 8.78 -12.73
N ARG A 95 -16.39 8.00 -11.86
CA ARG A 95 -17.84 7.76 -11.93
C ARG A 95 -18.63 8.58 -10.93
N ILE A 96 -18.09 8.83 -9.74
CA ILE A 96 -18.79 9.50 -8.65
C ILE A 96 -18.46 10.99 -8.68
N LEU A 97 -17.17 11.36 -8.66
CA LEU A 97 -16.74 12.77 -8.67
C LEU A 97 -16.78 13.37 -10.08
N GLY A 98 -16.46 12.59 -11.11
CA GLY A 98 -16.42 13.05 -12.50
C GLY A 98 -15.23 13.96 -12.82
N GLU A 99 -14.20 13.99 -11.96
CA GLU A 99 -12.99 14.79 -12.17
C GLU A 99 -11.81 13.92 -12.60
N VAL A 100 -11.09 14.35 -13.64
CA VAL A 100 -9.94 13.58 -14.18
C VAL A 100 -8.59 13.99 -13.60
N ARG A 101 -8.50 15.13 -12.89
CA ARG A 101 -7.22 15.59 -12.34
C ARG A 101 -6.68 14.67 -11.23
N PRO A 102 -7.48 14.18 -10.27
CA PRO A 102 -6.98 13.28 -9.23
C PRO A 102 -6.38 11.97 -9.79
N MET A 103 -6.84 11.52 -10.96
CA MET A 103 -6.28 10.32 -11.62
C MET A 103 -4.79 10.44 -11.93
N ILE A 104 -4.28 11.65 -12.21
CA ILE A 104 -2.85 11.85 -12.49
C ILE A 104 -2.02 11.47 -11.25
N TYR A 105 -2.48 11.85 -10.06
CA TYR A 105 -1.82 11.50 -8.81
C TYR A 105 -1.96 10.00 -8.52
N LEU A 106 -3.16 9.44 -8.64
CA LEU A 106 -3.38 8.01 -8.39
C LEU A 106 -2.53 7.11 -9.31
N THR A 107 -2.52 7.39 -10.61
CA THR A 107 -1.67 6.67 -11.58
C THR A 107 -0.19 6.96 -11.35
N GLY A 108 0.18 8.19 -11.03
CA GLY A 108 1.56 8.56 -10.70
C GLY A 108 2.11 7.77 -9.52
N ALA A 109 1.31 7.61 -8.45
CA ALA A 109 1.66 6.78 -7.31
C ALA A 109 1.88 5.32 -7.70
N ALA A 110 0.94 4.74 -8.46
CA ALA A 110 1.05 3.35 -8.93
C ALA A 110 2.31 3.11 -9.78
N LEU A 111 2.66 4.07 -10.65
CA LEU A 111 3.88 4.01 -11.46
C LEU A 111 5.14 4.10 -10.60
N LEU A 112 5.19 5.02 -9.63
CA LEU A 112 6.32 5.13 -8.70
C LEU A 112 6.51 3.84 -7.91
N PHE A 113 5.44 3.25 -7.38
CA PHE A 113 5.50 1.97 -6.69
C PHE A 113 6.03 0.86 -7.61
N ALA A 114 5.51 0.76 -8.85
CA ALA A 114 5.94 -0.23 -9.82
C ALA A 114 7.43 -0.09 -10.18
N ILE A 115 7.91 1.15 -10.37
CA ILE A 115 9.35 1.43 -10.57
C ILE A 115 10.15 0.93 -9.37
N GLY A 116 9.69 1.20 -8.14
CA GLY A 116 10.32 0.67 -6.92
C GLY A 116 10.43 -0.85 -6.91
N GLN A 117 9.38 -1.56 -7.34
CA GLN A 117 9.41 -3.03 -7.45
C GLN A 117 10.40 -3.50 -8.51
N ILE A 118 10.48 -2.82 -9.67
CA ILE A 118 11.47 -3.15 -10.72
C ILE A 118 12.90 -3.01 -10.19
N PHE A 119 13.18 -1.97 -9.39
CA PHE A 119 14.48 -1.81 -8.75
C PHE A 119 14.83 -2.99 -7.84
N ASN A 120 13.87 -3.48 -7.05
CA ASN A 120 14.10 -4.59 -6.12
C ASN A 120 14.29 -5.93 -6.85
N TYR A 121 13.41 -6.28 -7.79
CA TYR A 121 13.40 -7.62 -8.38
C TYR A 121 14.31 -7.79 -9.60
N VAL A 122 14.49 -6.75 -10.41
CA VAL A 122 15.19 -6.85 -11.70
C VAL A 122 16.56 -6.17 -11.63
N ILE A 123 16.60 -4.93 -11.16
CA ILE A 123 17.81 -4.10 -11.23
C ILE A 123 18.77 -4.42 -10.07
N SER A 124 18.26 -4.93 -8.94
CA SER A 124 19.05 -5.16 -7.72
C SER A 124 20.33 -5.97 -7.95
N ARG A 125 20.31 -7.02 -8.78
CA ARG A 125 21.52 -7.82 -9.08
C ARG A 125 22.61 -6.97 -9.76
N HIS A 126 22.22 -6.16 -10.74
CA HIS A 126 23.14 -5.29 -11.48
C HIS A 126 23.76 -4.22 -10.57
N ILE A 127 22.99 -3.66 -9.65
CA ILE A 127 23.48 -2.69 -8.66
C ILE A 127 24.42 -3.36 -7.64
N CYS A 128 24.04 -4.55 -7.15
CA CYS A 128 24.83 -5.29 -6.19
C CYS A 128 26.20 -5.68 -6.77
N GLU A 129 26.22 -6.22 -7.99
CA GLU A 129 27.47 -6.56 -8.69
C GLU A 129 28.31 -5.32 -9.00
N GLY A 130 27.68 -4.23 -9.46
CA GLY A 130 28.37 -2.98 -9.80
C GLY A 130 28.94 -2.21 -8.60
N THR A 131 28.38 -2.41 -7.40
CA THR A 131 28.84 -1.72 -6.17
C THR A 131 29.67 -2.62 -5.25
N ALA A 132 30.08 -3.80 -5.72
CA ALA A 132 30.77 -4.81 -4.94
C ALA A 132 30.02 -5.17 -3.64
N GLY A 133 28.69 -5.28 -3.72
CA GLY A 133 27.82 -5.69 -2.62
C GLY A 133 27.56 -4.61 -1.55
N LYS A 134 27.96 -3.36 -1.80
CA LYS A 134 27.74 -2.27 -0.84
C LYS A 134 26.31 -1.73 -0.84
N ILE A 135 25.65 -1.76 -2.00
CA ILE A 135 24.29 -1.23 -2.19
C ILE A 135 23.50 -2.26 -3.00
N ASP A 136 22.22 -2.41 -2.67
CA ASP A 136 21.28 -3.23 -3.41
C ASP A 136 20.10 -2.39 -3.93
N GLY A 137 19.18 -3.03 -4.66
CA GLY A 137 17.97 -2.37 -5.16
C GLY A 137 16.98 -1.96 -4.05
N SER A 138 17.16 -2.39 -2.80
CA SER A 138 16.22 -2.12 -1.70
C SER A 138 16.18 -0.64 -1.31
N LEU A 139 17.32 0.05 -1.41
CA LEU A 139 17.43 1.49 -1.16
C LEU A 139 16.53 2.29 -2.11
N PHE A 140 16.62 2.00 -3.41
CA PHE A 140 15.79 2.65 -4.42
C PHE A 140 14.33 2.25 -4.30
N GLN A 141 14.06 0.96 -4.06
CA GLN A 141 12.69 0.51 -3.82
C GLN A 141 12.04 1.26 -2.65
N THR A 142 12.75 1.46 -1.54
CA THR A 142 12.26 2.22 -0.39
C THR A 142 12.00 3.68 -0.75
N LEU A 143 12.91 4.34 -1.47
CA LEU A 143 12.75 5.72 -1.93
C LEU A 143 11.50 5.88 -2.83
N PHE A 144 11.35 5.04 -3.85
CA PHE A 144 10.21 5.10 -4.76
C PHE A 144 8.89 4.73 -4.08
N THR A 145 8.93 3.82 -3.10
CA THR A 145 7.75 3.51 -2.26
C THR A 145 7.36 4.72 -1.41
N LEU A 146 8.32 5.42 -0.80
CA LEU A 146 8.05 6.65 -0.06
C LEU A 146 7.43 7.73 -0.96
N LEU A 147 7.99 7.94 -2.14
CA LEU A 147 7.44 8.88 -3.13
C LEU A 147 6.01 8.48 -3.55
N SER A 148 5.76 7.19 -3.75
CA SER A 148 4.40 6.69 -4.02
C SER A 148 3.43 7.03 -2.90
N VAL A 149 3.82 6.89 -1.63
CA VAL A 149 2.96 7.24 -0.48
C VAL A 149 2.68 8.74 -0.44
N VAL A 150 3.68 9.58 -0.72
CA VAL A 150 3.50 11.04 -0.80
C VAL A 150 2.52 11.41 -1.92
N VAL A 151 2.60 10.75 -3.07
CA VAL A 151 1.66 11.00 -4.18
C VAL A 151 0.25 10.50 -3.86
N ILE A 152 0.09 9.38 -3.13
CA ILE A 152 -1.23 8.96 -2.61
C ILE A 152 -1.79 10.01 -1.64
N TRP A 153 -0.95 10.61 -0.79
CA TRP A 153 -1.41 11.69 0.08
C TRP A 153 -1.88 12.91 -0.72
N MET A 154 -1.16 13.30 -1.77
CA MET A 154 -1.61 14.38 -2.68
C MET A 154 -2.92 14.03 -3.38
N PHE A 155 -3.09 12.77 -3.79
CA PHE A 155 -4.36 12.27 -4.33
C PHE A 155 -5.51 12.46 -3.32
N TRP A 156 -5.32 12.05 -2.07
CA TRP A 156 -6.35 12.23 -1.03
C TRP A 156 -6.65 13.69 -0.71
N SER A 157 -5.63 14.56 -0.67
CA SER A 157 -5.84 16.01 -0.52
C SER A 157 -6.66 16.55 -1.70
N SER A 158 -6.38 16.12 -2.93
CA SER A 158 -7.12 16.60 -4.12
C SER A 158 -8.60 16.21 -4.15
N ILE A 159 -9.00 15.09 -3.52
CA ILE A 159 -10.41 14.68 -3.48
C ILE A 159 -11.16 15.18 -2.24
N THR A 160 -10.47 15.76 -1.25
CA THR A 160 -11.08 16.22 0.02
C THR A 160 -11.01 17.74 0.25
N GLU A 161 -10.03 18.45 -0.32
CA GLU A 161 -9.84 19.89 -0.07
C GLU A 161 -10.53 20.81 -1.07
N ASP A 162 -10.89 20.33 -2.27
CA ASP A 162 -11.62 21.13 -3.27
C ASP A 162 -13.05 21.51 -2.82
N ASP A 163 -13.54 20.94 -1.71
CA ASP A 163 -14.84 21.22 -1.09
C ASP A 163 -14.80 22.15 0.15
N TRP A 164 -13.63 22.60 0.62
CA TRP A 164 -13.61 23.54 1.75
C TRP A 164 -13.89 24.97 1.26
N PRO A 165 -14.91 25.68 1.79
CA PRO A 165 -15.08 27.10 1.50
C PRO A 165 -13.88 27.84 2.08
N VAL A 166 -12.87 28.11 1.24
CA VAL A 166 -11.83 29.09 1.57
C VAL A 166 -12.57 30.39 1.89
N PRO A 167 -12.43 30.93 3.12
CA PRO A 167 -13.01 32.23 3.41
C PRO A 167 -12.34 33.21 2.47
N THR A 168 -13.06 33.64 1.43
CA THR A 168 -12.67 34.80 0.66
C THR A 168 -12.72 35.95 1.66
N GLY A 169 -11.54 36.35 2.15
CA GLY A 169 -11.42 37.49 3.04
C GLY A 169 -12.19 38.67 2.44
N PRO A 170 -12.83 39.51 3.26
CA PRO A 170 -13.73 40.53 2.76
C PRO A 170 -12.94 41.45 1.82
N THR A 171 -13.22 41.35 0.52
CA THR A 171 -12.83 42.37 -0.47
C THR A 171 -13.74 43.57 -0.24
N GLY A 172 -13.51 44.26 0.88
CA GLY A 172 -13.99 45.61 1.11
C GLY A 172 -13.13 46.54 0.26
N TYR A 173 -13.70 46.99 -0.87
CA TYR A 173 -13.24 48.21 -1.51
C TYR A 173 -13.67 49.41 -0.65
N PRO A 174 -12.80 50.40 -0.41
CA PRO A 174 -13.25 51.78 -0.21
C PRO A 174 -13.72 52.41 -1.52
#